data_AF-A0A7X5KT03-F1
#
_entry.id   AF-A0A7X5KT03-F1
#
_cell.length_a   1.000
_cell.length_b   1.000
_cell.length_c   1.000
_cell.angle_alpha   90.00
_cell.angle_beta   90.00
_cell.angle_gamma   90.00
#
_symmetry.space_group_name_H-M   'P 1'
#
loop_
_entity.id
_entity.type
_entity.pdbx_description
1 polymer ?
#
loop_
_entity_poly.entity_id
_entity_poly.type
_entity_poly.pdbx_seq_one_letter_code
_entity_poly.pdbx_strand_id
1 'polypeptide(L)'
;MKDKTKQAKMLTERQEQFLAEHHYLVENFLRYRNLPMDEFYDVVIFRFLRAVQQYDEREDLQQYAFSTIANNAMRSALSNHFAKEKRRNKKVQILSLDYQFKDSGLTLGDVIEDESVNVCESVCEKLSRPITRKRLLHRTPYKSANIYAFEKEAA
;
A
#
# COMPACT_ATOMS: atom_id res chain seq x y z
N MET A 1 -12.56 28.91 13.08
CA MET A 1 -13.72 29.39 12.30
C MET A 1 -13.82 28.56 11.03
N LYS A 2 -15.03 28.05 10.72
CA LYS A 2 -15.44 27.03 9.73
C LYS A 2 -15.65 25.64 10.31
N ASP A 3 -16.83 25.47 10.91
CA ASP A 3 -17.44 24.16 11.18
C ASP A 3 -17.49 23.34 9.89
N LYS A 4 -16.77 22.22 9.87
CA LYS A 4 -16.87 21.18 8.84
C LYS A 4 -18.05 20.27 9.17
N THR A 5 -19.23 20.84 9.37
CA THR A 5 -20.47 20.06 9.37
C THR A 5 -20.70 19.68 7.92
N LYS A 6 -20.22 18.51 7.51
CA LYS A 6 -20.63 17.85 6.28
C LYS A 6 -22.12 17.58 6.42
N GLN A 7 -22.93 18.59 6.14
CA GLN A 7 -24.37 18.47 6.01
C GLN A 7 -24.61 17.31 5.05
N ALA A 8 -25.41 16.35 5.48
CA ALA A 8 -25.98 15.36 4.58
C ALA A 8 -26.92 16.13 3.64
N LYS A 9 -26.33 16.76 2.62
CA LYS A 9 -27.04 17.54 1.63
C LYS A 9 -27.92 16.56 0.87
N MET A 10 -29.21 16.61 1.14
CA MET A 10 -30.22 15.93 0.34
C MET A 10 -30.07 16.40 -1.10
N LEU A 11 -30.33 15.49 -2.06
CA LEU A 11 -30.33 15.86 -3.47
C LEU A 11 -31.40 16.93 -3.70
N THR A 12 -31.08 17.90 -4.55
CA THR A 12 -32.12 18.81 -5.07
C THR A 12 -32.97 18.07 -6.10
N GLU A 13 -34.22 18.50 -6.32
CA GLU A 13 -35.13 17.85 -7.29
C GLU A 13 -34.48 17.68 -8.68
N ARG A 14 -33.70 18.68 -9.12
CA ARG A 14 -32.95 18.62 -10.38
C ARG A 14 -31.90 17.50 -10.37
N GLN A 15 -31.18 17.33 -9.27
CA GLN A 15 -30.18 16.27 -9.12
C GLN A 15 -30.84 14.89 -9.03
N GLU A 16 -32.03 14.79 -8.43
CA GLU A 16 -32.82 13.55 -8.38
C GLU A 16 -33.30 13.13 -9.77
N GLN A 17 -33.83 14.07 -10.55
CA GLN A 17 -34.22 13.82 -11.95
C GLN A 17 -33.00 13.38 -12.78
N PHE A 18 -31.90 14.11 -12.68
CA PHE A 18 -30.67 13.77 -13.39
C PHE A 18 -30.14 12.39 -13.01
N LEU A 19 -30.24 12.04 -11.73
CA LEU A 19 -29.89 10.71 -11.24
C LEU A 19 -30.78 9.63 -11.85
N ALA A 20 -32.10 9.82 -11.83
CA ALA A 20 -33.05 8.85 -12.39
C ALA A 20 -32.78 8.61 -13.89
N GLU A 21 -32.48 9.68 -14.64
CA GLU A 21 -32.15 9.61 -16.07
C GLU A 21 -30.84 8.86 -16.33
N HIS A 22 -29.84 9.00 -15.46
CA HIS A 22 -28.48 8.45 -15.67
C HIS A 22 -28.20 7.18 -14.88
N HIS A 23 -29.16 6.69 -14.10
CA HIS A 23 -29.01 5.54 -13.21
C HIS A 23 -28.58 4.26 -13.94
N TYR A 24 -29.00 4.10 -15.20
CA TYR A 24 -28.60 3.00 -16.08
C TYR A 24 -27.07 2.85 -16.23
N LEU A 25 -26.29 3.91 -15.97
CA LEU A 25 -24.83 3.86 -15.97
C LEU A 25 -24.29 2.95 -14.87
N VAL A 26 -24.97 2.85 -13.73
CA VAL A 26 -24.58 1.97 -12.62
C VAL A 26 -24.75 0.51 -13.03
N GLU A 27 -25.91 0.17 -13.58
CA GLU A 27 -26.19 -1.18 -14.08
C GLU A 27 -25.20 -1.58 -15.18
N ASN A 28 -24.97 -0.69 -16.15
CA ASN A 28 -24.00 -0.92 -17.23
C ASN A 28 -22.58 -1.11 -16.69
N PHE A 29 -22.17 -0.32 -15.71
CA PHE A 29 -20.85 -0.43 -15.10
C PHE A 29 -20.64 -1.78 -14.41
N LEU A 30 -21.62 -2.25 -13.65
CA LEU A 30 -21.57 -3.54 -12.96
C LEU A 30 -21.61 -4.70 -13.94
N ARG A 31 -22.54 -4.65 -14.91
CA ARG A 31 -22.70 -5.67 -15.96
C ARG A 31 -21.44 -5.81 -16.81
N TYR A 32 -20.84 -4.71 -17.25
CA TYR A 32 -19.60 -4.74 -18.04
C TYR A 32 -18.42 -5.39 -17.30
N ARG A 33 -18.41 -5.32 -15.95
CA ARG A 33 -17.38 -5.89 -15.10
C ARG A 33 -17.74 -7.28 -14.55
N ASN A 34 -18.88 -7.84 -14.94
CA ASN A 34 -19.43 -9.09 -14.39
C ASN A 34 -19.50 -9.06 -12.85
N LEU A 35 -19.88 -7.92 -12.27
CA LEU A 35 -20.06 -7.76 -10.84
C LEU A 35 -21.53 -8.00 -10.46
N PRO A 36 -21.82 -8.84 -9.45
CA PRO A 36 -23.19 -9.07 -8.99
C PRO A 36 -23.79 -7.79 -8.40
N MET A 37 -24.99 -7.45 -8.86
CA MET A 37 -25.73 -6.25 -8.43
C MET A 37 -25.93 -6.25 -6.91
N ASP A 38 -26.35 -7.38 -6.35
CA ASP A 38 -26.71 -7.53 -4.94
C ASP A 38 -25.55 -7.24 -3.97
N GLU A 39 -24.30 -7.41 -4.42
CA GLU A 39 -23.10 -7.21 -3.58
C GLU A 39 -22.42 -5.86 -3.82
N PHE A 40 -22.46 -5.33 -5.05
CA PHE A 40 -21.66 -4.16 -5.42
C PHE A 40 -22.48 -2.90 -5.67
N TYR A 41 -23.81 -2.98 -5.70
CA TYR A 41 -24.66 -1.84 -5.98
C TYR A 41 -24.50 -0.74 -4.93
N ASP A 42 -24.60 -1.08 -3.65
CA ASP A 42 -24.40 -0.15 -2.52
C ASP A 42 -22.99 0.44 -2.51
N VAL A 43 -21.97 -0.35 -2.85
CA VAL A 43 -20.57 0.09 -2.94
C VAL A 43 -20.41 1.22 -3.95
N VAL A 44 -21.05 1.12 -5.11
CA VAL A 44 -20.86 2.09 -6.21
C VAL A 44 -21.88 3.23 -6.19
N ILE A 45 -23.13 2.98 -5.76
CA ILE A 45 -24.23 3.96 -5.87
C ILE A 45 -23.95 5.22 -5.04
N PHE A 46 -23.35 5.11 -3.85
CA PHE A 46 -23.02 6.29 -3.05
C PHE A 46 -21.97 7.18 -3.71
N ARG A 47 -21.04 6.60 -4.46
CA ARG A 47 -20.06 7.38 -5.23
C ARG A 47 -20.67 7.96 -6.50
N PHE A 48 -21.60 7.25 -7.13
CA PHE A 48 -22.38 7.77 -8.24
C PHE A 48 -23.23 8.98 -7.82
N LEU A 49 -23.98 8.87 -6.73
CA LEU A 49 -24.77 9.95 -6.12
C LEU A 49 -23.91 11.20 -5.87
N ARG A 50 -22.72 11.00 -5.29
CA ARG A 50 -21.77 12.09 -5.07
C ARG A 50 -21.23 12.68 -6.38
N ALA A 51 -21.07 11.87 -7.42
CA ALA A 51 -20.65 12.35 -8.72
C ALA A 51 -21.72 13.23 -9.37
N VAL A 52 -23.01 12.90 -9.23
CA VAL A 52 -24.13 13.75 -9.67
C VAL A 52 -24.08 15.11 -9.00
N GLN A 53 -23.96 15.14 -7.66
CA GLN A 53 -23.85 16.38 -6.90
C GLN A 53 -22.65 17.22 -7.34
N GLN A 54 -21.48 16.57 -7.50
CA GLN A 54 -20.27 17.27 -7.93
C GLN A 54 -20.37 17.80 -9.35
N TYR A 55 -21.04 17.09 -10.25
CA TYR A 55 -21.20 17.50 -11.64
C TYR A 55 -22.11 18.73 -11.77
N ASP A 56 -23.16 18.82 -10.94
CA ASP A 56 -24.05 19.99 -10.88
C ASP A 56 -23.36 21.19 -10.19
N GLU A 57 -22.59 20.97 -9.12
CA GLU A 57 -21.92 22.04 -8.35
C GLU A 57 -20.66 22.60 -9.01
N ARG A 58 -20.01 21.83 -9.90
CA ARG A 58 -18.71 22.18 -10.47
C ARG A 58 -18.76 22.25 -11.99
N GLU A 59 -18.80 23.48 -12.50
CA GLU A 59 -18.74 23.76 -13.95
C GLU A 59 -17.46 23.20 -14.59
N ASP A 60 -16.33 23.14 -13.86
CA ASP A 60 -15.08 22.59 -14.39
C ASP A 60 -15.15 21.09 -14.72
N LEU A 61 -16.12 20.35 -14.16
CA LEU A 61 -16.34 18.94 -14.49
C LEU A 61 -17.25 18.76 -15.70
N GLN A 62 -18.05 19.77 -16.05
CA GLN A 62 -19.02 19.72 -17.15
C GLN A 62 -18.36 19.78 -18.54
N GLN A 63 -17.05 20.08 -18.60
CA GLN A 63 -16.25 19.92 -19.82
C GLN A 63 -16.12 18.45 -20.26
N TYR A 64 -16.39 17.49 -19.36
CA TYR A 64 -16.37 16.06 -19.64
C TYR A 64 -17.78 15.50 -19.61
N ALA A 65 -18.04 14.46 -20.41
CA ALA A 65 -19.30 13.73 -20.32
C ALA A 65 -19.50 13.15 -18.91
N PHE A 66 -20.72 13.28 -18.36
CA PHE A 66 -21.05 12.76 -17.03
C PHE A 66 -20.73 11.26 -16.90
N SER A 67 -20.93 10.46 -17.95
CA SER A 67 -20.58 9.03 -17.95
C SER A 67 -19.11 8.77 -17.61
N THR A 68 -18.19 9.62 -18.05
CA THR A 68 -16.76 9.53 -17.71
C THR A 68 -16.53 9.82 -16.23
N ILE A 69 -17.16 10.87 -15.71
CA ILE A 69 -17.06 11.25 -14.29
C ILE A 69 -17.63 10.16 -13.39
N ALA A 70 -18.83 9.68 -13.70
CA ALA A 70 -19.52 8.61 -13.01
C ALA A 70 -18.70 7.31 -13.03
N ASN A 71 -18.20 6.90 -14.20
CA ASN A 71 -17.34 5.72 -14.33
C ASN A 71 -16.10 5.81 -13.45
N ASN A 72 -15.41 6.96 -13.46
CA ASN A 72 -14.21 7.15 -12.64
C ASN A 72 -14.54 7.10 -11.13
N ALA A 73 -15.63 7.74 -10.72
CA ALA A 73 -16.10 7.74 -9.34
C ALA A 73 -16.45 6.33 -8.85
N MET A 74 -17.20 5.56 -9.63
CA MET A 74 -17.56 4.17 -9.33
C MET A 74 -16.33 3.25 -9.30
N ARG A 75 -15.37 3.42 -10.24
CA ARG A 75 -14.09 2.68 -10.24
C ARG A 75 -13.29 2.93 -8.96
N SER A 76 -13.24 4.19 -8.52
CA SER A 76 -12.59 4.56 -7.26
C SER A 76 -13.28 3.93 -6.04
N ALA A 77 -14.62 3.90 -6.04
CA ALA A 77 -15.41 3.23 -5.00
C ALA A 77 -15.02 1.76 -4.85
N LEU A 78 -15.01 1.05 -5.99
CA LEU A 78 -14.73 -0.37 -6.06
C LEU A 78 -13.29 -0.70 -5.62
N SER A 79 -12.31 0.09 -6.07
CA SER A 79 -10.92 -0.06 -5.64
C SER A 79 -10.78 0.10 -4.12
N ASN A 80 -11.45 1.10 -3.54
CA ASN A 80 -11.43 1.31 -2.09
C ASN A 80 -12.11 0.17 -1.33
N HIS A 81 -13.20 -0.38 -1.85
CA HIS A 81 -13.87 -1.54 -1.29
C HIS A 81 -12.93 -2.76 -1.21
N PHE A 82 -12.32 -3.15 -2.33
CA PHE A 82 -11.38 -4.27 -2.35
C PHE A 82 -10.15 -4.03 -1.48
N ALA A 83 -9.64 -2.79 -1.44
CA ALA A 83 -8.54 -2.44 -0.55
C ALA A 83 -8.93 -2.59 0.93
N LYS A 84 -10.17 -2.24 1.30
CA LYS A 84 -10.69 -2.40 2.66
C LYS A 84 -10.88 -3.87 3.01
N GLU A 85 -11.48 -4.66 2.13
CA GLU A 85 -11.66 -6.10 2.32
C GLU A 85 -10.31 -6.80 2.43
N LYS A 86 -9.34 -6.47 1.59
CA LYS A 86 -7.96 -6.97 1.70
C LYS A 86 -7.33 -6.62 3.05
N ARG A 87 -7.52 -5.40 3.56
CA ARG A 87 -7.01 -5.00 4.89
C ARG A 87 -7.69 -5.76 6.03
N ARG A 88 -9.01 -5.98 5.94
CA ARG A 88 -9.79 -6.74 6.92
C ARG A 88 -9.39 -8.21 6.96
N ASN A 89 -9.16 -8.80 5.78
CA ASN A 89 -8.80 -10.21 5.64
C ASN A 89 -7.29 -10.45 5.87
N LYS A 90 -6.48 -9.39 5.82
CA LYS A 90 -5.08 -9.47 6.24
C LYS A 90 -5.06 -9.71 7.74
N LYS A 91 -4.52 -10.85 8.17
CA LYS A 91 -4.19 -11.10 9.58
C LYS A 91 -3.19 -10.04 10.03
N VAL A 92 -3.67 -9.02 10.72
CA VAL A 92 -2.81 -8.04 11.37
C VAL A 92 -2.31 -8.69 12.65
N GLN A 93 -1.01 -8.95 12.72
CA GLN A 93 -0.38 -9.37 13.95
C GLN A 93 0.03 -8.12 14.71
N ILE A 94 -0.56 -7.90 15.88
CA ILE A 94 -0.11 -6.87 16.81
C ILE A 94 1.07 -7.46 17.56
N LEU A 95 2.24 -6.82 17.44
CA LEU A 95 3.47 -7.22 18.10
C LEU A 95 3.86 -6.15 19.11
N SER A 96 4.30 -6.55 20.31
CA SER A 96 4.95 -5.63 21.24
C SER A 96 6.29 -5.15 20.66
N LEU A 97 6.77 -3.99 21.07
CA LEU A 97 8.14 -3.57 20.79
C LEU A 97 9.15 -4.58 21.36
N ASP A 98 8.82 -5.24 22.46
CA ASP A 98 9.64 -6.31 23.08
C ASP A 98 9.56 -7.66 22.35
N TYR A 99 8.85 -7.72 21.21
CA TYR A 99 8.71 -8.96 20.45
C TYR A 99 10.07 -9.42 19.93
N GLN A 100 10.55 -10.56 20.42
CA GLN A 100 11.81 -11.16 20.00
C GLN A 100 11.64 -11.91 18.67
N PHE A 101 12.52 -11.60 17.72
CA PHE A 101 12.59 -12.36 16.48
C PHE A 101 13.21 -13.74 16.76
N LYS A 102 12.69 -14.80 16.10
CA LYS A 102 13.15 -16.17 16.34
C LYS A 102 14.61 -16.40 15.95
N ASP A 103 15.08 -15.65 14.95
CA ASP A 103 16.36 -15.88 14.28
C ASP A 103 17.42 -14.84 14.65
N SER A 104 17.06 -13.84 15.46
CA SER A 104 17.97 -12.81 15.96
C SER A 104 17.65 -12.50 17.41
N GLY A 105 18.66 -12.28 18.26
CA GLY A 105 18.46 -11.82 19.65
C GLY A 105 17.92 -10.38 19.75
N LEU A 106 17.27 -9.90 18.69
CA LEU A 106 16.74 -8.55 18.52
C LEU A 106 15.25 -8.55 18.82
N THR A 107 14.80 -7.42 19.33
CA THR A 107 13.38 -7.12 19.50
C THR A 107 12.87 -6.28 18.33
N LEU A 108 11.56 -6.22 18.14
CA LEU A 108 10.93 -5.34 17.14
C LEU A 108 11.31 -3.87 17.35
N GLY A 109 11.43 -3.42 18.60
CA GLY A 109 11.85 -2.06 18.94
C GLY A 109 13.28 -1.74 18.51
N ASP A 110 14.17 -2.74 18.44
CA ASP A 110 15.56 -2.54 18.01
C ASP A 110 15.69 -2.28 16.50
N VAL A 111 14.68 -2.65 15.71
CA VAL A 111 14.70 -2.57 14.24
C VAL A 111 13.99 -1.31 13.73
N ILE A 112 13.19 -0.65 14.57
CA ILE A 112 12.45 0.55 14.21
C ILE A 112 13.37 1.75 14.44
N GLU A 113 13.62 2.52 13.38
CA GLU A 113 14.33 3.80 13.49
C GLU A 113 13.50 4.80 14.32
N ASP A 114 14.09 5.27 15.40
CA ASP A 114 13.63 6.41 16.19
C ASP A 114 14.72 7.50 16.11
N GLU A 115 14.33 8.77 16.05
CA GLU A 115 15.28 9.91 16.03
C GLU A 115 16.19 9.91 17.26
N SER A 116 15.78 9.22 18.33
CA SER A 116 16.55 9.08 19.57
C SER A 116 17.56 7.91 19.57
N VAL A 117 17.54 7.01 18.57
CA VAL A 117 18.32 5.76 18.60
C VAL A 117 19.08 5.52 17.29
N ASN A 118 20.41 5.38 17.36
CA ASN A 118 21.21 4.86 16.26
C ASN A 118 21.02 3.34 16.13
N VAL A 119 20.00 2.95 15.34
CA VAL A 119 19.62 1.54 15.10
C VAL A 119 20.81 0.69 14.68
N CYS A 120 21.71 1.21 13.83
CA CYS A 120 22.87 0.47 13.36
C CYS A 120 23.80 0.07 14.51
N GLU A 121 24.09 0.96 15.45
CA GLU A 121 25.01 0.67 16.57
C GLU A 121 24.41 -0.35 17.55
N SER A 122 23.17 -0.11 18.00
CA SER A 122 22.41 -1.01 18.88
C SER A 122 22.27 -2.42 18.31
N VAL A 123 21.90 -2.53 17.03
CA VAL A 123 21.73 -3.81 16.35
C VAL A 123 23.08 -4.51 16.15
N CYS A 124 24.14 -3.78 15.81
CA CYS A 124 25.48 -4.33 15.68
C CYS A 124 26.04 -4.87 17.00
N GLU A 125 25.79 -4.20 18.13
CA GLU A 125 26.16 -4.70 19.45
C GLU A 125 25.44 -6.01 19.77
N LYS A 126 24.12 -6.07 19.61
CA LYS A 126 23.32 -7.27 19.94
C LYS A 126 23.61 -8.46 19.01
N LEU A 127 23.97 -8.21 17.75
CA LEU A 127 24.35 -9.25 16.80
C LEU A 127 25.83 -9.66 16.88
N SER A 128 26.68 -8.84 17.51
CA SER A 128 28.08 -9.17 17.67
C SER A 128 28.24 -10.39 18.57
N ARG A 129 28.68 -11.51 17.99
CA ARG A 129 29.00 -12.73 18.75
C ARG A 129 30.05 -12.38 19.80
N PRO A 130 30.02 -12.97 21.02
CA PRO A 130 31.13 -12.85 21.93
C PRO A 130 32.39 -13.32 21.20
N ILE A 131 33.46 -12.53 21.27
CA ILE A 131 34.74 -12.83 20.62
C ILE A 131 35.26 -14.13 21.23
N THR A 132 34.93 -15.28 20.63
CA THR A 132 35.69 -16.51 20.87
C THR A 132 37.04 -16.31 20.21
N ARG A 133 38.06 -16.00 21.02
CA ARG A 133 39.47 -16.05 20.58
C ARG A 133 39.78 -17.48 20.15
N LYS A 134 39.50 -17.82 18.89
CA LYS A 134 40.01 -19.04 18.29
C LYS A 134 41.49 -18.79 18.02
N ARG A 135 42.35 -19.43 18.80
CA ARG A 135 43.80 -19.44 18.56
C ARG A 135 44.00 -20.18 17.23
N LEU A 136 44.16 -19.45 16.15
CA LEU A 136 44.57 -20.02 14.87
C LEU A 136 46.04 -20.45 15.04
N LEU A 137 46.26 -21.74 15.28
CA LEU A 137 47.61 -22.30 15.20
C LEU A 137 47.99 -22.32 13.72
N HIS A 138 48.91 -21.44 13.31
CA HIS A 138 49.53 -21.49 11.99
C HIS A 138 50.27 -22.83 11.86
N ARG A 139 49.68 -23.79 11.15
CA ARG A 139 50.45 -24.86 10.50
C ARG A 139 50.79 -24.35 9.11
N THR A 140 52.00 -23.85 8.92
CA THR A 140 52.51 -23.52 7.59
C THR A 140 52.54 -24.79 6.72
N PRO A 141 51.89 -24.82 5.54
CA PRO A 141 51.95 -25.97 4.64
C PRO A 141 52.63 -25.59 3.31
N TYR A 142 53.73 -24.82 3.35
CA TYR A 142 54.46 -24.48 2.13
C TYR A 142 55.74 -25.31 1.99
N LYS A 143 55.57 -26.50 1.41
CA LYS A 143 56.50 -27.07 0.44
C LYS A 143 55.71 -27.21 -0.87
N SER A 144 56.36 -26.81 -1.98
CA SER A 144 55.98 -26.96 -3.40
C SER A 144 54.74 -26.21 -3.93
N ALA A 145 54.94 -25.19 -4.76
CA ALA A 145 54.71 -25.26 -6.21
C ALA A 145 54.90 -23.89 -6.90
N ASN A 146 55.85 -23.86 -7.86
CA ASN A 146 56.07 -22.96 -9.00
C ASN A 146 55.35 -21.60 -9.06
N ILE A 147 56.15 -20.53 -8.93
CA ILE A 147 55.85 -19.18 -9.42
C ILE A 147 56.76 -18.94 -10.64
N TYR A 148 56.31 -19.25 -11.85
CA TYR A 148 56.77 -18.62 -13.10
C TYR A 148 55.69 -18.80 -14.18
N ALA A 149 54.56 -18.13 -14.00
CA ALA A 149 53.66 -17.78 -15.11
C ALA A 149 53.93 -16.30 -15.44
N PHE A 150 54.86 -16.07 -16.36
CA PHE A 150 55.10 -14.78 -17.01
C PHE A 150 55.27 -15.07 -18.51
N GLU A 151 54.16 -15.39 -19.17
CA GLU A 151 54.08 -15.22 -20.63
C GLU A 151 53.78 -13.74 -20.88
N LYS A 152 54.77 -13.05 -21.45
CA LYS A 152 54.65 -11.68 -21.93
C LYS A 152 53.68 -11.67 -23.12
N GLU A 153 52.61 -10.89 -23.01
CA GLU A 153 52.05 -10.19 -24.17
C GLU A 153 53.08 -9.17 -24.66
N ALA A 154 53.62 -9.39 -25.86
CA ALA A 154 54.19 -8.34 -26.70
C ALA A 154 54.15 -8.82 -28.16
N ALA A 155 53.51 -8.02 -29.01
CA ALA A 155 53.77 -7.98 -30.44
C ALA A 155 55.20 -7.51 -30.72
#